data_AF-A0A1X3PAK4-F1
#
_entry.id   AF-A0A1X3PAK4-F1
#
_cell.length_a   1.000
_cell.length_b   1.000
_cell.length_c   1.000
_cell.angle_alpha   90.00
_cell.angle_beta   90.00
_cell.angle_gamma   90.00
#
_symmetry.space_group_name_H-M   'P 1'
#
loop_
_entity.id
_entity.type
_entity.pdbx_description
1 polymer ?
#
loop_
_entity_poly.entity_id
_entity_poly.type
_entity_poly.pdbx_seq_one_letter_code
_entity_poly.pdbx_strand_id
1 'polypeptide(L)'
;MTATNSEAVLPAQGIEAPRSGRVDPKYLRSKTTSGSFEMAAWVFMRVSGIALVVLIFVHLWVNLMVGDGIHQVDFGFVAGKWANPVWQFWDLTMLWLAMLHGTNGMRTIINDYAEKDSTRLWLKSILYIGSTVIIILGTMVIFTFEPCLLDSTTGEPLPRAVCPN
;
A
#
# COMPACT_ATOMS: atom_id res chain seq x y z
N MET A 1 50.92 26.29 63.47
CA MET A 1 50.47 24.88 63.56
C MET A 1 49.13 24.78 62.88
N THR A 2 49.14 24.11 61.74
CA THR A 2 48.05 23.93 60.78
C THR A 2 47.23 22.71 61.17
N ALA A 3 45.90 22.81 61.16
CA ALA A 3 44.97 21.74 60.74
C ALA A 3 43.52 22.24 60.85
N THR A 4 42.96 22.75 59.75
CA THR A 4 41.50 22.72 59.53
C THR A 4 41.24 21.49 58.67
N ASN A 5 40.55 20.49 59.24
CA ASN A 5 40.13 19.30 58.50
C ASN A 5 39.07 19.70 57.46
N SER A 6 39.42 19.64 56.18
CA SER A 6 38.43 19.67 55.10
C SER A 6 37.75 18.31 55.03
N GLU A 7 36.52 18.21 55.51
CA GLU A 7 35.61 17.14 55.08
C GLU A 7 35.41 17.27 53.58
N ALA A 8 35.99 16.34 52.83
CA ALA A 8 35.78 16.22 51.40
C ALA A 8 34.31 15.81 51.17
N VAL A 9 33.48 16.79 50.85
CA VAL A 9 32.12 16.56 50.33
C VAL A 9 32.26 15.75 49.05
N LEU A 10 31.95 14.45 49.16
CA LEU A 10 31.96 13.52 48.04
C LEU A 10 31.00 14.04 46.95
N PRO A 11 31.42 14.14 45.68
CA PRO A 11 30.60 14.68 44.58
C PRO A 11 29.38 13.80 44.23
N ALA A 12 29.19 12.69 44.93
CA ALA A 12 28.12 11.74 44.70
C ALA A 12 26.81 12.07 45.42
N GLN A 13 26.77 13.06 46.33
CA GLN A 13 25.53 13.41 47.06
C GLN A 13 24.59 14.38 46.32
N GLY A 14 24.92 14.79 45.08
CA GLY A 14 24.13 15.74 44.29
C GLY A 14 23.41 15.16 43.07
N ILE A 15 23.50 13.85 42.83
CA ILE A 15 22.79 13.22 41.70
C ILE A 15 21.37 12.90 42.17
N GLU A 16 20.45 13.85 42.00
CA GLU A 16 19.02 13.52 42.04
C GLU A 16 18.76 12.32 41.12
N ALA A 17 18.01 11.32 41.61
CA ALA A 17 17.61 10.20 40.78
C ALA A 17 17.00 10.77 39.48
N PRO A 18 17.33 10.23 38.28
CA PRO A 18 16.85 10.75 36.98
C PRO A 18 15.33 10.80 36.78
N ARG A 19 14.57 10.52 37.84
CA ARG A 19 13.12 10.49 37.97
C ARG A 19 12.59 11.73 38.70
N SER A 20 13.44 12.71 39.07
CA SER A 20 13.00 14.00 39.64
C SER A 20 12.35 14.90 38.57
N GLY A 21 11.10 14.56 38.23
CA GLY A 21 9.99 15.50 38.06
C GLY A 21 10.04 16.64 37.03
N ARG A 22 11.12 16.89 36.29
CA ARG A 22 11.18 17.97 35.29
C ARG A 22 11.71 17.46 33.96
N VAL A 23 10.82 16.90 33.15
CA VAL A 23 11.08 16.63 31.74
C VAL A 23 11.33 17.98 31.06
N ASP A 24 12.51 18.16 30.47
CA ASP A 24 12.83 19.36 29.66
C ASP A 24 11.70 19.58 28.64
N PRO A 25 11.21 20.82 28.43
CA PRO A 25 10.23 21.12 27.38
C PRO A 25 10.61 20.56 26.00
N LYS A 26 11.90 20.35 25.73
CA LYS A 26 12.42 19.68 24.54
C LYS A 26 11.99 18.21 24.39
N TYR A 27 11.75 17.52 25.51
CA TYR A 27 11.29 16.12 25.57
C TYR A 27 9.81 16.02 25.94
N LEU A 28 9.11 17.14 26.14
CA LEU A 28 7.65 17.16 26.13
C LEU A 28 7.22 16.85 24.70
N ARG A 29 7.06 15.55 24.43
CA ARG A 29 6.44 15.07 23.21
C ARG A 29 5.03 15.65 23.19
N SER A 30 4.86 16.72 22.42
CA SER A 30 3.55 17.21 22.02
C SER A 30 2.75 15.97 21.63
N LYS A 31 1.66 15.71 22.36
CA LYS A 31 0.68 14.69 21.98
C LYS A 31 0.02 15.26 20.74
N THR A 32 0.70 15.20 19.60
CA THR A 32 0.08 15.43 18.31
C THR A 32 -1.09 14.46 18.30
N THR A 33 -2.29 15.00 18.21
CA THR A 33 -3.54 14.28 18.27
C THR A 33 -3.67 13.42 17.02
N SER A 34 -2.80 12.41 16.85
CA SER A 34 -3.02 11.37 15.86
C SER A 34 -4.15 10.52 16.44
N GLY A 35 -5.37 10.78 15.96
CA GLY A 35 -6.51 9.93 16.25
C GLY A 35 -6.23 8.49 15.79
N SER A 36 -7.23 7.62 15.92
CA SER A 36 -7.20 6.19 15.54
C SER A 36 -6.73 5.87 14.12
N PHE A 37 -6.41 6.88 13.30
CA PHE A 37 -5.87 6.77 11.94
C PHE A 37 -4.52 6.06 11.86
N GLU A 38 -3.56 6.33 12.77
CA GLU A 38 -2.27 5.61 12.75
C GLU A 38 -2.46 4.12 13.04
N MET A 39 -3.32 3.80 14.00
CA MET A 39 -3.71 2.42 14.30
C MET A 39 -4.46 1.77 13.12
N ALA A 40 -5.41 2.49 12.51
CA ALA A 40 -6.15 1.98 11.35
C ALA A 40 -5.24 1.71 10.15
N ALA A 41 -4.33 2.64 9.84
CA ALA A 41 -3.33 2.48 8.77
C ALA A 41 -2.39 1.31 9.08
N TRP A 42 -1.97 1.16 10.33
CA TRP A 42 -1.15 0.02 10.75
C TRP A 42 -1.88 -1.30 10.52
N VAL A 43 -3.11 -1.44 11.04
CA VAL A 43 -3.93 -2.65 10.88
C VAL A 43 -4.18 -2.94 9.40
N PHE A 44 -4.54 -1.92 8.61
CA PHE A 44 -4.75 -2.04 7.18
C PHE A 44 -3.54 -2.69 6.49
N MET A 45 -2.32 -2.20 6.72
CA MET A 45 -1.12 -2.76 6.08
C MET A 45 -0.90 -4.24 6.41
N ARG A 46 -1.29 -4.72 7.60
CA ARG A 46 -1.07 -6.12 8.01
C ARG A 46 -2.14 -7.03 7.42
N VAL A 47 -3.39 -6.64 7.58
CA VAL A 47 -4.54 -7.40 7.05
C VAL A 47 -4.50 -7.44 5.52
N SER A 48 -4.24 -6.31 4.87
CA SER A 48 -4.10 -6.27 3.40
C SER A 48 -2.89 -7.06 2.91
N GLY A 49 -1.77 -7.08 3.64
CA GLY A 49 -0.61 -7.89 3.28
C GLY A 49 -0.94 -9.39 3.24
N ILE A 50 -1.62 -9.90 4.28
CA ILE A 50 -2.03 -11.31 4.34
C ILE A 50 -3.03 -11.63 3.22
N ALA A 51 -4.03 -10.77 3.01
CA ALA A 51 -4.99 -10.94 1.92
C ALA A 51 -4.30 -10.94 0.55
N LEU A 52 -3.33 -10.03 0.34
CA LEU A 52 -2.59 -9.92 -0.91
C LEU A 52 -1.76 -11.16 -1.22
N VAL A 53 -1.16 -11.81 -0.23
CA VAL A 53 -0.42 -13.07 -0.44
C VAL A 53 -1.33 -14.13 -1.07
N VAL A 54 -2.56 -14.28 -0.58
CA VAL A 54 -3.52 -15.24 -1.14
C VAL A 54 -3.98 -14.79 -2.53
N LEU A 55 -4.37 -13.52 -2.66
CA LEU A 55 -4.87 -12.94 -3.92
C LEU A 55 -3.85 -13.11 -5.05
N ILE A 56 -2.61 -12.67 -4.83
CA ILE A 56 -1.56 -12.73 -5.84
C ILE A 56 -1.14 -14.16 -6.14
N PHE A 57 -1.08 -15.05 -5.14
CA PHE A 57 -0.70 -16.43 -5.35
C PHE A 57 -1.66 -17.14 -6.31
N VAL A 58 -2.97 -17.03 -6.08
CA VAL A 58 -3.97 -17.62 -6.99
C VAL A 58 -3.86 -17.01 -8.38
N HIS A 59 -3.72 -15.68 -8.48
CA HIS A 59 -3.60 -15.00 -9.78
C HIS A 59 -2.37 -15.45 -10.57
N LEU A 60 -1.20 -15.53 -9.93
CA LEU A 60 0.02 -16.04 -10.57
C LEU A 60 -0.12 -17.53 -10.91
N TRP A 61 -0.73 -18.32 -10.04
CA TRP A 61 -0.93 -19.75 -10.28
C TRP A 61 -1.80 -20.01 -11.51
N VAL A 62 -2.98 -19.40 -11.61
CA VAL A 62 -3.89 -19.63 -12.73
C VAL A 62 -3.36 -19.07 -14.05
N ASN A 63 -2.56 -18.01 -14.01
CA ASN A 63 -2.00 -17.41 -15.21
C ASN A 63 -0.69 -18.08 -15.69
N LEU A 64 0.15 -18.58 -14.78
CA LEU A 64 1.49 -19.11 -15.13
C LEU A 64 1.64 -20.62 -15.01
N MET A 65 0.93 -21.30 -14.09
CA MET A 65 1.19 -22.71 -13.76
C MET A 65 0.16 -23.69 -14.33
N VAL A 66 -1.05 -23.22 -14.63
CA VAL A 66 -2.13 -24.04 -15.20
C VAL A 66 -2.06 -23.98 -16.73
N GLY A 67 -2.40 -25.06 -17.44
CA GLY A 67 -2.46 -25.08 -18.91
C GLY A 67 -1.08 -24.95 -19.56
N ASP A 68 -0.98 -24.13 -20.62
CA ASP A 68 0.28 -23.87 -21.37
C ASP A 68 1.11 -22.72 -20.77
N GLY A 69 0.80 -22.32 -19.53
CA GLY A 69 1.49 -21.26 -18.80
C GLY A 69 1.38 -19.88 -19.47
N ILE A 70 2.48 -19.12 -19.54
CA ILE A 70 2.48 -17.76 -20.11
C ILE A 70 2.07 -17.71 -21.59
N HIS A 71 2.23 -18.81 -22.32
CA HIS A 71 1.97 -18.86 -23.76
C HIS A 71 0.48 -18.82 -24.12
N GLN A 72 -0.40 -19.11 -23.16
CA GLN A 72 -1.86 -19.05 -23.36
C GLN A 72 -2.45 -17.68 -23.00
N VAL A 73 -1.67 -16.75 -22.46
CA VAL A 73 -2.17 -15.45 -22.00
C VAL A 73 -2.36 -14.53 -23.21
N ASP A 74 -3.50 -14.68 -23.85
CA ASP A 74 -3.98 -13.84 -24.96
C ASP A 74 -5.31 -13.15 -24.62
N PHE A 75 -5.86 -12.41 -25.58
CA PHE A 75 -7.16 -11.74 -25.42
C PHE A 75 -8.29 -12.73 -25.12
N GLY A 76 -8.29 -13.91 -25.76
CA GLY A 76 -9.31 -14.93 -25.59
C GLY A 76 -9.29 -15.56 -24.19
N PHE A 77 -8.09 -15.77 -23.62
CA PHE A 77 -7.93 -16.22 -22.25
C PHE A 77 -8.47 -15.19 -21.24
N VAL A 78 -8.12 -13.91 -21.40
CA VAL A 78 -8.62 -12.84 -20.52
C VAL A 78 -10.13 -12.71 -20.64
N ALA A 79 -10.67 -12.75 -21.87
CA ALA A 79 -12.10 -12.73 -22.13
C ALA A 79 -12.84 -13.90 -21.48
N GLY A 80 -12.33 -15.12 -21.61
CA GLY A 80 -12.92 -16.30 -20.98
C GLY A 80 -12.85 -16.25 -19.45
N LYS A 81 -11.76 -15.71 -18.88
CA LYS A 81 -11.61 -15.55 -17.43
C LYS A 81 -12.60 -14.51 -16.89
N TRP A 82 -12.67 -13.34 -17.52
CA TRP A 82 -13.56 -12.26 -17.09
C TRP A 82 -15.02 -12.47 -17.48
N ALA A 83 -15.36 -13.49 -18.27
CA ALA A 83 -16.75 -13.93 -18.45
C ALA A 83 -17.38 -14.43 -17.13
N ASN A 84 -16.58 -14.87 -16.16
CA ASN A 84 -17.07 -15.20 -14.82
C ASN A 84 -16.82 -14.02 -13.86
N PRO A 85 -17.88 -13.45 -13.23
CA PRO A 85 -17.75 -12.29 -12.35
C PRO A 85 -16.87 -12.54 -11.12
N VAL A 86 -16.69 -13.80 -10.69
CA VAL A 86 -15.79 -14.15 -9.59
C VAL A 86 -14.36 -13.66 -9.87
N TRP A 87 -13.87 -13.83 -11.10
CA TRP A 87 -12.53 -13.39 -11.49
C TRP A 87 -12.42 -11.88 -11.65
N GLN A 88 -13.50 -11.21 -12.09
CA GLN A 88 -13.55 -9.75 -12.14
C GLN A 88 -13.41 -9.16 -10.73
N PHE A 89 -14.17 -9.67 -9.75
CA PHE A 89 -14.06 -9.22 -8.35
C PHE A 89 -12.71 -9.60 -7.72
N TRP A 90 -12.13 -10.74 -8.09
CA TRP A 90 -10.79 -11.14 -7.63
C TRP A 90 -9.72 -10.14 -8.08
N ASP A 91 -9.66 -9.86 -9.38
CA ASP A 91 -8.67 -8.94 -9.97
C ASP A 91 -8.94 -7.49 -9.53
N LEU A 92 -10.21 -7.07 -9.36
CA LEU A 92 -10.58 -5.76 -8.80
C LEU A 92 -10.12 -5.61 -7.34
N THR A 93 -10.41 -6.61 -6.49
CA THR A 93 -10.01 -6.57 -5.08
C THR A 93 -8.49 -6.54 -4.95
N MET A 94 -7.80 -7.30 -5.77
CA MET A 94 -6.34 -7.28 -5.83
C MET A 94 -5.82 -5.91 -6.28
N LEU A 95 -6.35 -5.33 -7.35
CA LEU A 95 -5.97 -4.00 -7.84
C LEU A 95 -6.07 -2.97 -6.71
N TRP A 96 -7.23 -2.90 -6.06
CA TRP A 96 -7.46 -1.91 -5.00
C TRP A 96 -6.58 -2.15 -3.78
N LEU A 97 -6.50 -3.38 -3.29
CA LEU A 97 -5.65 -3.69 -2.12
C LEU A 97 -4.17 -3.49 -2.42
N ALA A 98 -3.68 -3.93 -3.59
CA ALA A 98 -2.27 -3.82 -3.96
C ALA A 98 -1.86 -2.35 -4.13
N MET A 99 -2.70 -1.55 -4.81
CA MET A 99 -2.43 -0.13 -4.97
C MET A 99 -2.48 0.60 -3.64
N LEU A 100 -3.53 0.43 -2.83
CA LEU A 100 -3.62 1.09 -1.53
C LEU A 100 -2.51 0.65 -0.56
N HIS A 101 -2.16 -0.64 -0.53
CA HIS A 101 -1.05 -1.15 0.27
C HIS A 101 0.30 -0.57 -0.20
N GLY A 102 0.56 -0.61 -1.51
CA GLY A 102 1.76 -0.06 -2.13
C GLY A 102 1.90 1.45 -1.92
N THR A 103 0.84 2.22 -2.09
CA THR A 103 0.82 3.68 -1.86
C THR A 103 1.10 4.02 -0.40
N ASN A 104 0.51 3.28 0.56
CA ASN A 104 0.77 3.51 1.98
C ASN A 104 2.20 3.13 2.40
N GLY A 105 2.73 2.03 1.86
CA GLY A 105 4.13 1.63 2.04
C GLY A 105 5.09 2.66 1.46
N MET A 106 4.88 3.07 0.21
CA MET A 106 5.70 4.05 -0.48
C MET A 106 5.64 5.42 0.20
N ARG A 107 4.48 5.85 0.73
CA ARG A 107 4.36 7.05 1.55
C ARG A 107 5.30 7.00 2.76
N THR A 108 5.39 5.85 3.43
CA THR A 108 6.28 5.66 4.58
C THR A 108 7.73 5.80 4.16
N ILE A 109 8.15 5.12 3.09
CA ILE A 109 9.49 5.24 2.51
C ILE A 109 9.80 6.70 2.14
N ILE A 110 8.89 7.42 1.47
CA ILE A 110 9.11 8.83 1.12
C ILE A 110 9.30 9.69 2.38
N ASN A 111 8.56 9.43 3.45
CA ASN A 111 8.73 10.17 4.70
C ASN A 111 10.09 9.92 5.34
N ASP A 112 10.59 8.69 5.26
CA ASP A 112 11.83 8.28 5.92
C ASP A 112 13.08 8.66 5.11
N TYR A 113 13.01 8.67 3.78
CA TYR A 113 14.17 8.89 2.90
C TYR A 113 14.24 10.29 2.25
N ALA A 114 13.14 11.04 2.17
CA ALA A 114 13.19 12.39 1.59
C ALA A 114 13.56 13.44 2.67
N GLU A 115 14.79 13.94 2.60
CA GLU A 115 15.31 14.95 3.54
C GLU A 115 14.66 16.34 3.34
N LYS A 116 14.47 16.75 2.08
CA LYS A 116 13.91 18.07 1.73
C LYS A 116 12.38 18.02 1.65
N ASP A 117 11.72 19.01 2.26
CA ASP A 117 10.26 19.10 2.25
C ASP A 117 9.66 19.26 0.85
N SER A 118 10.34 20.00 -0.04
CA SER A 118 9.91 20.16 -1.44
C SER A 118 9.95 18.84 -2.20
N THR A 119 11.02 18.05 -2.05
CA THR A 119 11.15 16.72 -2.65
C THR A 119 10.09 15.77 -2.10
N ARG A 120 9.84 15.79 -0.79
CA ARG A 120 8.81 14.99 -0.14
C ARG A 120 7.41 15.29 -0.66
N LEU A 121 7.09 16.57 -0.87
CA LEU A 121 5.82 17.00 -1.45
C LEU A 121 5.67 16.48 -2.88
N TRP A 122 6.66 16.70 -3.74
CA TRP A 122 6.63 16.25 -5.13
C TRP A 122 6.48 14.73 -5.27
N LEU A 123 7.27 13.97 -4.52
CA LEU A 123 7.20 12.50 -4.55
C LEU A 123 5.83 11.98 -4.12
N LYS A 124 5.25 12.56 -3.06
CA LYS A 124 3.88 12.20 -2.62
C LYS A 124 2.83 12.57 -3.66
N SER A 125 2.94 13.74 -4.28
CA SER A 125 2.01 14.18 -5.32
C SER A 125 2.01 13.20 -6.49
N ILE A 126 3.18 12.85 -7.02
CA ILE A 126 3.30 11.89 -8.12
C ILE A 126 2.77 10.52 -7.71
N LEU A 127 3.10 10.06 -6.49
CA LEU A 127 2.63 8.79 -5.96
C LEU A 127 1.09 8.75 -5.91
N TYR A 128 0.44 9.76 -5.35
CA TYR A 128 -1.03 9.77 -5.22
C TYR A 128 -1.72 9.93 -6.57
N ILE A 129 -1.21 10.79 -7.46
CA ILE A 129 -1.76 10.97 -8.80
C ILE A 129 -1.62 9.66 -9.59
N GLY A 130 -0.42 9.08 -9.65
CA GLY A 130 -0.19 7.82 -10.35
C GLY A 130 -1.04 6.68 -9.81
N SER A 131 -1.15 6.56 -8.48
CA SER A 131 -1.97 5.53 -7.86
C SER A 131 -3.46 5.70 -8.19
N THR A 132 -3.96 6.93 -8.15
CA THR A 132 -5.36 7.25 -8.48
C THR A 132 -5.66 6.94 -9.95
N VAL A 133 -4.76 7.33 -10.86
CA VAL A 133 -4.90 7.04 -12.30
C VAL A 133 -4.95 5.54 -12.55
N ILE A 134 -4.04 4.76 -11.96
CA ILE A 134 -4.01 3.30 -12.13
C ILE A 134 -5.29 2.64 -11.58
N ILE A 135 -5.75 3.06 -10.40
CA ILE A 135 -6.98 2.51 -9.80
C ILE A 135 -8.19 2.80 -10.70
N ILE A 136 -8.34 4.05 -11.17
CA ILE A 136 -9.47 4.43 -12.02
C ILE A 136 -9.40 3.71 -13.35
N LEU A 137 -8.25 3.75 -14.02
CA LEU A 137 -8.05 3.12 -15.33
C LEU A 137 -8.25 1.60 -15.24
N GLY A 138 -7.66 0.94 -14.24
CA GLY A 138 -7.81 -0.50 -14.04
C GLY A 138 -9.25 -0.89 -13.73
N THR A 139 -9.94 -0.12 -12.88
CA THR A 139 -11.37 -0.35 -12.58
C THR A 139 -12.23 -0.15 -13.83
N MET A 140 -11.96 0.90 -14.62
CA MET A 140 -12.64 1.12 -15.89
C MET A 140 -12.44 -0.08 -16.82
N VAL A 141 -11.20 -0.50 -17.05
CA VAL A 141 -10.88 -1.63 -17.95
C VAL A 141 -11.63 -2.89 -17.54
N ILE A 142 -11.70 -3.23 -16.24
CA ILE A 142 -12.41 -4.43 -15.78
C ILE A 142 -13.90 -4.38 -16.12
N PHE A 143 -14.56 -3.23 -15.96
CA PHE A 143 -16.00 -3.10 -16.17
C PHE A 143 -16.41 -2.70 -17.59
N THR A 144 -15.48 -2.17 -18.39
CA THR A 144 -15.71 -1.81 -19.80
C THR A 144 -15.10 -2.82 -20.76
N PHE A 145 -14.58 -3.95 -20.28
CA PHE A 145 -14.05 -4.99 -21.13
C PHE A 145 -15.18 -5.72 -21.84
N GLU A 146 -15.26 -5.55 -23.17
CA GLU A 146 -16.22 -6.21 -24.02
C GLU A 146 -15.51 -7.28 -24.85
N PRO A 147 -15.74 -8.58 -24.58
CA PRO A 147 -15.10 -9.66 -25.32
C PRO A 147 -15.65 -9.78 -26.76
N CYS A 148 -16.83 -9.24 -27.03
CA CYS A 148 -17.52 -9.32 -28.32
C CYS A 148 -17.51 -7.97 -29.05
N LEU A 149 -16.40 -7.64 -29.73
CA LEU A 149 -16.36 -6.46 -30.60
C LEU A 149 -16.02 -6.73 -32.06
N LEU A 150 -15.43 -7.87 -32.41
CA LEU A 150 -15.08 -8.17 -33.79
C LEU A 150 -15.22 -9.66 -34.06
N ASP A 151 -15.99 -10.01 -35.08
CA ASP A 151 -15.85 -11.29 -35.74
C ASP A 151 -14.40 -11.41 -36.25
N SER A 152 -13.64 -12.38 -35.72
CA SER A 152 -12.26 -12.66 -36.13
C SER A 152 -12.11 -13.00 -37.63
N THR A 153 -13.21 -13.26 -38.33
CA THR A 153 -13.24 -13.57 -39.76
C THR A 153 -13.73 -12.42 -40.65
N THR A 154 -14.57 -11.51 -40.14
CA THR A 154 -15.16 -10.42 -40.96
C THR A 154 -14.84 -9.00 -40.49
N GLY A 155 -14.32 -8.83 -39.27
CA GLY A 155 -14.03 -7.50 -38.70
C GLY A 155 -15.28 -6.68 -38.37
N GLU A 156 -16.47 -7.26 -38.47
CA GLU A 156 -17.74 -6.62 -38.15
C GLU A 156 -18.16 -6.92 -36.69
N PRO A 157 -18.89 -6.00 -36.03
CA PRO A 157 -19.45 -6.26 -34.72
C PRO A 157 -20.52 -7.36 -34.80
N LEU A 158 -20.35 -8.45 -34.07
CA LEU A 158 -21.36 -9.51 -34.00
C LEU A 158 -22.66 -8.97 -33.36
N PRO A 159 -23.84 -9.39 -33.85
CA PRO A 159 -25.11 -8.91 -33.31
C PRO A 159 -25.25 -9.27 -31.82
N ARG A 160 -25.71 -8.29 -31.01
CA ARG A 160 -25.91 -8.37 -29.55
C ARG A 160 -26.73 -9.56 -29.03
N ALA A 161 -27.33 -10.35 -29.92
CA ALA A 161 -28.07 -11.57 -29.59
C ALA A 161 -27.17 -12.78 -29.25
N VAL A 162 -25.88 -12.75 -29.60
CA VAL A 162 -24.94 -13.88 -29.41
C VAL A 162 -24.19 -13.80 -28.08
N CYS A 163 -24.01 -12.60 -27.51
CA CYS A 163 -23.29 -12.38 -26.25
C CYS A 163 -24.22 -11.69 -25.23
N PRO A 164 -25.01 -12.44 -24.44
CA PRO A 164 -25.72 -11.88 -23.30
C PRO A 164 -24.73 -11.56 -22.17
N ASN A 165 -24.93 -10.39 -21.53
CA ASN A 165 -24.19 -9.93 -20.34
C ASN A 165 -24.17 -10.97 -19.21
#